data_AF-A0A268KDM4-F1
#
_entry.id   AF-A0A268KDM4-F1
#
_cell.length_a   1.000
_cell.length_b   1.000
_cell.length_c   1.000
_cell.angle_alpha   90.00
_cell.angle_beta   90.00
_cell.angle_gamma   90.00
#
_symmetry.space_group_name_H-M   'P 1'
#
loop_
_entity.id
_entity.type
_entity.pdbx_description
1 polymer ?
#
loop_
_entity_poly.entity_id
_entity_poly.type
_entity_poly.pdbx_seq_one_letter_code
_entity_poly.pdbx_strand_id
1 'polypeptide(L)' 'MDSKMETYAQLIKRTVPLGNSPKLEGNGLLYLTVEGYLSDVFNHKFSRKKEVHFFPAQR' A
#
# COMPACT_ATOMS: atom_id res chain seq x y z
N MET A 1 -6.54 22.51 -21.50
CA MET A 1 -7.65 22.24 -20.56
C MET A 1 -7.64 20.81 -20.03
N ASP A 2 -6.87 19.87 -20.62
CA ASP A 2 -6.97 18.42 -20.38
C ASP A 2 -6.20 17.87 -19.14
N SER A 3 -4.96 18.32 -18.93
CA SER A 3 -4.03 17.75 -17.94
C SER A 3 -4.54 17.75 -16.48
N LYS A 4 -5.36 18.75 -16.08
CA LYS A 4 -5.93 18.80 -14.72
C LYS A 4 -7.00 17.72 -14.49
N MET A 5 -7.79 17.41 -15.51
CA MET A 5 -8.82 16.36 -15.45
C MET A 5 -8.17 14.98 -15.38
N GLU A 6 -7.16 14.74 -16.20
CA GLU A 6 -6.42 13.48 -16.20
C GLU A 6 -5.75 13.23 -14.85
N THR A 7 -5.10 14.25 -14.30
CA THR A 7 -4.46 14.17 -12.97
C THR A 7 -5.49 13.90 -11.88
N TYR A 8 -6.63 14.58 -11.91
CA TYR A 8 -7.71 14.35 -10.95
C TYR A 8 -8.29 12.93 -11.06
N ALA A 9 -8.50 12.43 -12.28
CA ALA A 9 -8.96 11.05 -12.50
C ALA A 9 -7.95 10.01 -11.99
N GLN A 10 -6.65 10.26 -12.19
CA GLN A 10 -5.59 9.42 -11.65
C GLN A 10 -5.54 9.44 -10.11
N LEU A 11 -5.93 10.54 -9.49
CA LEU A 11 -5.99 10.68 -8.04
C LEU A 11 -7.16 9.89 -7.45
N ILE A 12 -8.35 10.01 -8.05
CA ILE A 12 -9.55 9.27 -7.61
C ILE A 12 -9.33 7.76 -7.70
N LYS A 13 -8.62 7.27 -8.72
CA LYS A 13 -8.33 5.83 -8.84
C LYS A 13 -7.47 5.27 -7.71
N ARG A 14 -6.82 6.13 -6.90
CA ARG A 14 -5.96 5.75 -5.77
C ARG A 14 -6.63 5.97 -4.41
N THR A 15 -7.93 6.29 -4.38
CA THR A 15 -8.68 6.41 -3.13
C THR A 15 -9.27 5.06 -2.72
N VAL A 16 -9.41 4.85 -1.41
CA VAL A 16 -9.98 3.63 -0.83
C VAL A 16 -11.25 4.02 -0.05
N PRO A 17 -12.42 3.40 -0.33
CA PRO A 17 -13.63 3.65 0.43
C PRO A 17 -13.49 3.12 1.87
N LEU A 18 -14.04 3.85 2.84
CA LEU A 18 -13.93 3.50 4.26
C LEU A 18 -15.20 2.81 4.79
N GLY A 19 -16.18 2.55 3.90
CA GLY A 19 -17.45 1.91 4.24
C GLY A 19 -18.51 2.88 4.77
N ASN A 20 -18.27 4.19 4.69
CA ASN A 20 -19.25 5.20 5.04
C ASN A 20 -20.08 5.63 3.83
N SER A 21 -21.12 6.42 4.07
CA SER A 21 -21.91 6.97 2.96
C SER A 21 -21.03 7.87 2.06
N PRO A 22 -21.18 7.84 0.72
CA PRO A 22 -20.40 8.69 -0.19
C PRO A 22 -20.53 10.19 0.08
N LYS A 23 -21.64 10.62 0.70
CA LYS A 23 -21.85 12.01 1.13
C LYS A 23 -20.95 12.42 2.30
N LEU A 24 -20.49 11.44 3.10
CA LEU A 24 -19.61 11.63 4.23
C LEU A 24 -18.13 11.43 3.86
N GLU A 25 -17.82 10.44 3.03
CA GLU A 25 -16.43 10.10 2.68
C GLU A 25 -15.96 10.64 1.32
N GLY A 26 -16.85 11.14 0.47
CA GLY A 26 -16.52 11.58 -0.88
C GLY A 26 -16.01 10.42 -1.73
N ASN A 27 -14.81 10.55 -2.30
CA ASN A 27 -14.16 9.47 -3.06
C ASN A 27 -13.45 8.44 -2.15
N GLY A 28 -13.49 8.61 -0.83
CA GLY A 28 -12.73 7.82 0.13
C GLY A 28 -11.37 8.43 0.44
N LEU A 29 -10.52 7.65 1.10
CA LEU A 29 -9.24 8.14 1.62
C LEU A 29 -8.14 8.06 0.56
N LEU A 30 -7.53 9.20 0.26
CA LEU A 30 -6.37 9.30 -0.62
C LEU A 30 -5.09 9.08 0.20
N TYR A 31 -4.32 8.05 -0.15
CA TYR A 31 -3.00 7.84 0.42
C TYR A 31 -1.91 8.02 -0.63
N LEU A 32 -1.25 9.18 -0.62
CA LEU A 32 -0.14 9.48 -1.53
C LEU A 32 1.15 8.73 -1.17
N THR A 33 1.27 8.23 0.06
CA THR A 33 2.43 7.50 0.59
C THR A 33 2.25 5.98 0.63
N VAL A 34 1.16 5.47 0.04
CA VAL A 34 0.81 4.04 0.09
C VAL A 34 1.90 3.17 -0.53
N GLU A 35 2.58 3.62 -1.58
CA GLU A 35 3.65 2.82 -2.21
C GLU A 35 4.82 2.56 -1.26
N GLY A 36 5.25 3.57 -0.49
CA GLY A 36 6.32 3.43 0.51
C GLY A 36 5.90 2.50 1.64
N TYR A 37 4.72 2.75 2.22
CA TYR A 37 4.19 1.94 3.32
C TYR A 37 3.94 0.48 2.91
N LEU A 38 3.37 0.23 1.72
CA LEU A 38 3.17 -1.13 1.20
C LEU A 38 4.49 -1.84 0.94
N SER A 39 5.51 -1.12 0.44
CA SER A 39 6.86 -1.66 0.25
C SER A 39 7.47 -2.08 1.59
N ASP A 40 7.35 -1.24 2.62
CA ASP A 40 7.82 -1.58 3.97
C ASP A 40 7.07 -2.79 4.56
N VAL A 41 5.73 -2.82 4.49
CA VAL A 41 4.92 -3.95 4.98
C VAL A 41 5.26 -5.25 4.24
N PHE A 42 5.42 -5.20 2.92
CA PHE A 42 5.74 -6.38 2.12
C PHE A 42 7.16 -6.89 2.39
N ASN A 43 8.15 -5.99 2.48
CA ASN A 43 9.53 -6.36 2.81
C ASN A 43 9.69 -6.87 4.25
N HIS A 44 8.95 -6.28 5.20
CA HIS A 44 8.92 -6.74 6.59
C HIS A 44 8.30 -8.15 6.72
N LYS A 45 7.28 -8.47 5.92
CA LYS A 45 6.68 -9.81 5.87
C LYS A 45 7.61 -10.86 5.23
N PHE A 46 8.51 -10.45 4.34
CA PHE A 46 9.44 -11.37 3.67
C PHE A 46 10.68 -11.73 4.52
N SER A 47 11.10 -10.86 5.45
CA SER A 47 12.21 -11.13 6.36
C SER A 47 11.92 -12.20 7.42
N ARG A 48 10.66 -12.57 7.65
CA ARG A 48 10.27 -13.62 8.61
C ARG A 48 10.38 -15.06 8.10
N LYS A 49 10.83 -15.28 6.86
CA LYS A 49 10.97 -16.63 6.26
C LYS A 49 12.41 -17.05 5.93
N LYS A 50 13.41 -16.28 6.34
CA LYS A 50 14.83 -16.66 6.18
C LYS A 50 15.49 -16.97 7.52
N GLU A 51 14.82 -17.73 8.38
CA GLU A 51 15.53 -18.50 9.40
C GLU A 51 15.91 -19.85 8.76
N VAL A 52 16.97 -19.85 7.97
CA VAL A 52 17.62 -21.10 7.56
C VAL A 52 18.42 -21.54 8.78
N HIS A 53 17.87 -22.48 9.54
CA HIS A 53 18.56 -23.13 10.64
C HIS A 53 19.90 -23.69 10.15
N PHE A 54 20.99 -23.04 10.55
CA PHE A 54 22.33 -23.56 10.39
C PHE A 54 22.57 -24.59 11.51
N PHE A 55 22.52 -25.87 11.17
CA PHE A 55 22.94 -26.94 12.08
C PHE A 55 24.46 -27.08 12.01
N PRO A 56 25.21 -26.87 13.11
CA PRO A 56 26.62 -27.19 13.12
C PRO A 56 26.78 -28.72 13.07
N ALA A 57 27.59 -29.20 12.12
CA ALA A 57 27.99 -30.60 12.08
C ALA A 57 28.76 -30.96 13.36
N GLN A 58 28.19 -31.82 14.20
CA GLN A 58 28.91 -32.43 15.31
C GLN A 58 29.94 -33.40 14.74
N ARG A 59 31.16 -33.35 15.30
CA ARG A 59 32.35 -34.14 14.92
C ARG A 59 32.11 -35.64 14.86
#